data_AF-A0A259DAT5-F1
#
_entry.id   AF-A0A259DAT5-F1
#
_cell.length_a   1.000
_cell.length_b   1.000
_cell.length_c   1.000
_cell.angle_alpha   90.00
_cell.angle_beta   90.00
_cell.angle_gamma   90.00
#
_symmetry.space_group_name_H-M   'P 1'
#
loop_
_entity.id
_entity.type
_entity.pdbx_description
1 polymer ?
#
loop_
_entity_poly.entity_id
_entity_poly.type
_entity_poly.pdbx_seq_one_letter_code
_entity_poly.pdbx_strand_id
1 'polypeptide(L)'
;MCFRLTLSGQDRAIGLVEKGRQRTMPHPYQNLPEDRFWRSAVADRDALDITGLWKPKLRISHRTRIVTAGSCFAQHFAKALVARRYRWQDHEPGPPGLTPAQRLDYHYGTFSFRTGNIYTPRMLRQWLTWALTDTPVPAEVWGREGRVYDPFRPGVEPGGFHSATEMAASRQDTLAAIRSAVTGAQVFVFTLGLTEAWADRTTGVEYAVCPGTIAGTFDPKRHLFVNHGFAALLADLQAVLQLLQAANPRMRLLLTVSPVPLTATASG
;
A
#
# COMPACT_ATOMS: atom_id res chain seq x y z
N MET A 1 -0.05 -25.32 52.50
CA MET A 1 0.52 -26.67 52.33
C MET A 1 2.00 -26.52 52.03
N CYS A 2 2.78 -26.78 53.07
CA CYS A 2 4.23 -26.80 53.09
C CYS A 2 4.68 -28.19 52.64
N PHE A 3 5.71 -28.33 51.80
CA PHE A 3 6.65 -29.45 51.93
C PHE A 3 8.03 -29.04 51.41
N ARG A 4 8.92 -28.91 52.38
CA ARG A 4 10.37 -28.76 52.28
C ARG A 4 10.94 -30.17 52.42
N LEU A 5 11.72 -30.63 51.45
CA LEU A 5 12.49 -31.87 51.55
C LEU A 5 13.96 -31.53 51.31
N THR A 6 14.69 -31.43 52.42
CA THR A 6 16.15 -31.46 52.49
C THR A 6 16.62 -32.91 52.36
N LEU A 7 17.52 -33.17 51.43
CA LEU A 7 18.41 -34.33 51.47
C LEU A 7 19.85 -33.86 51.23
N SER A 8 20.73 -34.42 52.05
CA SER A 8 22.13 -34.14 52.25
C SER A 8 23.04 -34.76 51.19
N GLY A 9 24.18 -34.10 50.94
CA GLY A 9 25.45 -34.76 50.67
C GLY A 9 25.77 -35.06 49.21
N GLN A 10 26.72 -34.31 48.64
CA GLN A 10 28.04 -34.78 48.22
C GLN A 10 28.70 -33.74 47.30
N ASP A 11 29.84 -33.24 47.75
CA ASP A 11 30.76 -32.42 46.95
C ASP A 11 31.21 -33.18 45.70
N ARG A 12 30.93 -32.62 44.52
CA ARG A 12 31.71 -32.88 43.30
C ARG A 12 31.92 -31.56 42.55
N ALA A 13 33.18 -31.15 42.50
CA ALA A 13 33.66 -30.05 41.69
C ALA A 13 33.29 -30.26 40.22
N ILE A 14 32.51 -29.35 39.66
CA ILE A 14 32.26 -29.25 38.21
C ILE A 14 33.13 -28.11 37.70
N GLY A 15 34.11 -28.47 36.87
CA GLY A 15 35.07 -27.55 36.28
C GLY A 15 34.41 -26.47 35.42
N LEU A 16 34.97 -25.27 35.50
CA LEU A 16 34.72 -24.17 34.57
C LEU A 16 35.12 -24.61 33.16
N VAL A 17 34.14 -24.82 32.29
CA VAL A 17 34.37 -24.94 30.86
C VAL A 17 34.63 -23.53 30.32
N GLU A 18 35.89 -23.23 30.00
CA GLU A 18 36.24 -22.05 29.21
C GLU A 18 35.52 -22.11 27.86
N LYS A 19 34.66 -21.12 27.59
CA LYS A 19 34.10 -20.90 26.25
C LYS A 19 35.26 -20.58 25.30
N GLY A 20 35.66 -21.56 24.50
CA GLY A 20 36.62 -21.38 23.42
C GLY A 20 36.24 -20.21 22.52
N ARG A 21 37.19 -19.28 22.32
CA ARG A 21 37.10 -18.21 21.32
C ARG A 21 36.81 -18.83 19.95
N GLN A 22 35.60 -18.67 19.44
CA GLN A 22 35.30 -18.97 18.05
C GLN A 22 36.17 -18.07 17.16
N ARG A 23 37.01 -18.71 16.34
CA ARG A 23 37.86 -18.05 15.36
C ARG A 23 36.95 -17.48 14.27
N THR A 24 36.69 -16.17 14.31
CA THR A 24 35.90 -15.48 13.29
C THR A 24 36.66 -15.54 11.96
N MET A 25 36.18 -16.36 11.02
CA MET A 25 36.76 -16.41 9.69
C MET A 25 36.65 -15.05 9.01
N PRO A 26 37.71 -14.55 8.36
CA PRO A 26 37.67 -13.28 7.66
C PRO A 26 36.63 -13.32 6.55
N HIS A 27 35.73 -12.34 6.56
CA HIS A 27 34.70 -12.18 5.54
C HIS A 27 34.68 -10.72 5.06
N PRO A 28 34.26 -10.46 3.81
CA PRO A 28 34.30 -9.13 3.22
C PRO A 28 33.50 -8.08 4.00
N TYR A 29 32.54 -8.51 4.82
CA TYR A 29 31.76 -7.61 5.67
C TYR A 29 32.47 -7.19 6.98
N GLN A 30 33.57 -7.81 7.42
CA GLN A 30 34.13 -7.62 8.79
C GLN A 30 34.52 -6.17 9.09
N ASN A 31 34.96 -5.44 8.06
CA ASN A 31 35.47 -4.07 8.18
C ASN A 31 34.53 -3.04 7.53
N LEU A 32 33.27 -3.39 7.27
CA LEU A 32 32.32 -2.42 6.77
C LEU A 32 31.91 -1.45 7.89
N PRO A 33 31.66 -0.16 7.56
CA PRO A 33 31.18 0.78 8.54
C PRO A 33 29.81 0.37 9.10
N GLU A 34 29.50 0.83 10.32
CA GLU A 34 28.27 0.46 11.05
C GLU A 34 26.99 0.75 10.26
N ASP A 35 27.01 1.76 9.38
CA ASP A 35 25.90 2.15 8.50
C ASP A 35 25.57 1.09 7.43
N ARG A 36 26.40 0.06 7.28
CA ARG A 36 26.20 -1.09 6.37
C ARG A 36 25.55 -2.29 7.04
N PHE A 37 25.32 -2.24 8.35
CA PHE A 37 24.67 -3.32 9.07
C PHE A 37 23.36 -2.83 9.68
N TRP A 38 22.25 -3.47 9.30
CA TRP A 38 20.90 -3.10 9.76
C TRP A 38 20.79 -2.99 11.29
N ARG A 39 21.45 -3.92 12.00
CA ARG A 39 21.39 -3.97 13.47
C ARG A 39 21.98 -2.71 14.11
N SER A 40 23.22 -2.36 13.77
CA SER A 40 23.91 -1.19 14.31
C SER A 40 23.46 0.13 13.68
N ALA A 41 22.94 0.12 12.46
CA ALA A 41 22.49 1.32 11.76
C ALA A 41 21.04 1.72 12.05
N VAL A 42 20.19 0.75 12.42
CA VAL A 42 18.73 0.94 12.57
C VAL A 42 18.19 0.30 13.84
N ALA A 43 18.40 -1.00 14.04
CA ALA A 43 17.67 -1.75 15.08
C ALA A 43 18.06 -1.36 16.51
N ASP A 44 19.34 -1.05 16.72
CA ASP A 44 19.90 -0.72 18.03
C ASP A 44 20.03 0.81 18.26
N ARG A 45 19.48 1.64 17.35
CA ARG A 45 19.49 3.11 17.46
C ARG A 45 18.11 3.65 17.80
N ASP A 46 18.07 4.76 18.54
CA ASP A 46 16.85 5.55 18.66
C ASP A 46 16.42 6.05 17.27
N ALA A 47 15.11 6.08 17.00
CA ALA A 47 14.57 6.47 15.70
C ALA A 47 15.03 7.87 15.24
N LEU A 48 15.34 8.77 16.17
CA LEU A 48 15.83 10.12 15.87
C LEU A 48 17.35 10.18 15.62
N ASP A 49 18.11 9.19 16.09
CA ASP A 49 19.57 9.12 16.00
C ASP A 49 20.07 8.34 14.77
N ILE A 50 19.13 7.78 14.01
CA ILE A 50 19.40 7.13 12.73
C ILE A 50 19.86 8.18 11.71
N THR A 51 21.11 8.09 11.29
CA THR A 51 21.73 8.98 10.31
C THR A 51 22.51 8.17 9.27
N GLY A 52 22.77 8.74 8.10
CA GLY A 52 23.67 8.14 7.08
C GLY A 52 23.15 6.91 6.32
N LEU A 53 21.99 6.33 6.68
CA LEU A 53 21.42 5.14 6.03
C LEU A 53 21.27 5.25 4.51
N TRP A 54 20.99 6.46 4.02
CA TRP A 54 20.70 6.68 2.62
C TRP A 54 20.96 8.13 2.22
N LYS A 55 21.50 8.32 1.01
CA LYS A 55 21.51 9.62 0.32
C LYS A 55 20.32 9.69 -0.64
N PRO A 56 19.33 10.56 -0.39
CA PRO A 56 18.15 10.63 -1.25
C PRO A 56 18.51 11.00 -2.68
N LYS A 57 18.17 10.14 -3.65
CA LYS A 57 18.21 10.52 -5.08
C LYS A 57 17.20 11.62 -5.41
N LEU A 58 16.16 11.77 -4.58
CA LEU A 58 15.10 12.75 -4.71
C LEU A 58 15.05 13.64 -3.47
N ARG A 59 15.27 14.94 -3.65
CA ARG A 59 15.06 15.92 -2.59
C ARG A 59 13.57 16.26 -2.48
N ILE A 60 12.90 15.75 -1.46
CA ILE A 60 11.52 16.09 -1.13
C ILE A 60 11.53 17.19 -0.07
N SER A 61 10.95 18.34 -0.38
CA SER A 61 10.82 19.50 0.51
C SER A 61 9.37 19.70 0.94
N HIS A 62 9.12 20.55 1.93
CA HIS A 62 7.76 20.93 2.34
C HIS A 62 6.92 21.53 1.20
N ARG A 63 7.55 22.13 0.19
CA ARG A 63 6.88 22.70 -0.99
C ARG A 63 6.63 21.68 -2.10
N THR A 64 7.28 20.52 -2.03
CA THR A 64 7.13 19.46 -3.03
C THR A 64 5.70 18.96 -3.02
N ARG A 65 5.08 18.97 -4.20
CA ARG A 65 3.70 18.52 -4.40
C ARG A 65 3.64 17.01 -4.43
N ILE A 66 3.00 16.42 -3.43
CA ILE A 66 3.00 14.97 -3.22
C ILE A 66 1.57 14.44 -3.31
N VAL A 67 1.38 13.38 -4.08
CA VAL A 67 0.15 12.59 -4.09
C VAL A 67 0.46 11.16 -3.66
N THR A 68 -0.51 10.50 -3.02
CA THR A 68 -0.35 9.17 -2.44
C THR A 68 -1.46 8.24 -2.89
N ALA A 69 -1.08 7.02 -3.28
CA ALA A 69 -1.98 5.90 -3.53
C ALA A 69 -1.34 4.59 -3.06
N GLY A 70 -2.12 3.55 -2.86
CA GLY A 70 -1.60 2.23 -2.51
C GLY A 70 -2.40 1.52 -1.44
N SER A 71 -1.72 0.61 -0.72
CA SER A 71 -2.25 -0.11 0.43
C SER A 71 -2.64 0.80 1.61
N CYS A 72 -3.17 0.23 2.68
CA CYS A 72 -3.49 0.96 3.92
C CYS A 72 -2.33 1.81 4.44
N PHE A 73 -1.07 1.41 4.17
CA PHE A 73 0.11 2.16 4.58
C PHE A 73 0.19 3.55 3.93
N ALA A 74 -0.32 3.73 2.69
CA ALA A 74 -0.40 5.04 2.05
C ALA A 74 -1.23 6.04 2.88
N GLN A 75 -2.24 5.59 3.62
CA GLN A 75 -3.05 6.45 4.50
C GLN A 75 -2.20 6.99 5.66
N HIS A 76 -1.39 6.13 6.28
CA HIS A 76 -0.46 6.55 7.33
C HIS A 76 0.62 7.48 6.78
N PHE A 77 1.12 7.21 5.57
CA PHE A 77 2.07 8.07 4.90
C PHE A 77 1.49 9.47 4.64
N ALA A 78 0.27 9.57 4.09
CA ALA A 78 -0.42 10.83 3.87
C ALA A 78 -0.62 11.61 5.17
N LYS A 79 -1.14 10.96 6.23
CA LYS A 79 -1.29 11.57 7.57
C LYS A 79 0.04 12.08 8.11
N ALA A 80 1.13 11.32 7.95
CA ALA A 80 2.46 11.70 8.39
C ALA A 80 3.03 12.91 7.62
N LEU A 81 2.78 13.01 6.31
CA LEU A 81 3.13 14.17 5.48
C LEU A 81 2.40 15.43 5.95
N VAL A 82 1.08 15.34 6.14
CA VAL A 82 0.24 16.46 6.57
C VAL A 82 0.66 16.94 7.96
N ALA A 83 0.83 16.04 8.93
CA ALA A 83 1.28 16.37 10.28
C ALA A 83 2.66 17.07 10.28
N ARG A 84 3.53 16.73 9.33
CA ARG A 84 4.86 17.32 9.13
C ARG A 84 4.86 18.51 8.16
N ARG A 85 3.69 19.04 7.79
CA ARG A 85 3.52 20.22 6.93
C ARG A 85 4.17 20.06 5.55
N TYR A 86 4.20 18.85 5.01
CA TYR A 86 4.49 18.63 3.59
C TYR A 86 3.26 18.95 2.75
N ARG A 87 3.47 19.40 1.52
CA ARG A 87 2.40 19.73 0.56
C ARG A 87 1.81 18.47 -0.10
N TRP A 88 1.14 17.66 0.71
CA TRP A 88 0.26 16.61 0.24
C TRP A 88 -0.97 17.21 -0.45
N GLN A 89 -1.40 16.61 -1.55
CA GLN A 89 -2.53 17.11 -2.35
C GLN A 89 -3.70 16.13 -2.31
N ASP A 90 -4.86 16.65 -1.94
CA ASP A 90 -6.16 16.02 -2.13
C ASP A 90 -6.76 16.53 -3.44
N HIS A 91 -7.02 15.63 -4.39
CA HIS A 91 -7.60 15.93 -5.70
C HIS A 91 -9.06 15.47 -5.82
N GLU A 92 -9.62 14.84 -4.78
CA GLU A 92 -11.03 14.47 -4.72
C GLU A 92 -11.58 14.82 -3.32
N PRO A 93 -11.59 16.11 -2.95
CA PRO A 93 -12.00 16.53 -1.62
C PRO A 93 -13.51 16.34 -1.42
N GLY A 94 -13.89 15.97 -0.20
CA GLY A 94 -15.30 15.84 0.15
C GLY A 94 -16.05 17.17 0.09
N PRO A 95 -17.32 17.17 -0.34
CA PRO A 95 -18.12 18.37 -0.47
C PRO A 95 -18.17 19.18 0.83
N PRO A 96 -18.40 20.50 0.75
CA PRO A 96 -18.56 21.33 1.93
C PRO A 96 -19.74 20.84 2.77
N GLY A 97 -19.64 20.97 4.10
CA GLY A 97 -20.70 20.57 5.04
C GLY A 97 -20.60 19.14 5.59
N LEU A 98 -19.77 18.26 5.02
CA LEU A 98 -19.52 16.94 5.63
C LEU A 98 -18.74 17.05 6.93
N THR A 99 -19.23 16.37 7.97
CA THR A 99 -18.49 16.14 9.22
C THR A 99 -17.22 15.31 8.97
N PRO A 100 -16.22 15.36 9.88
CA PRO A 100 -15.04 14.50 9.77
C PRO A 100 -15.38 13.00 9.69
N ALA A 101 -16.40 12.55 10.43
CA ALA A 101 -16.86 11.16 10.40
C ALA A 101 -17.45 10.78 9.04
N GLN A 102 -18.32 11.64 8.47
CA GLN A 102 -18.86 11.40 7.12
C GLN A 102 -17.78 11.45 6.05
N ARG A 103 -16.79 12.33 6.15
CA ARG A 103 -15.67 12.34 5.21
C ARG A 103 -14.95 10.99 5.23
N LEU A 104 -14.66 10.47 6.42
CA LEU A 104 -14.02 9.17 6.57
C LEU A 104 -14.88 8.02 6.01
N ASP A 105 -16.17 8.00 6.34
CA ASP A 105 -17.12 6.97 5.91
C ASP A 105 -17.22 6.90 4.37
N TYR A 106 -17.23 8.06 3.71
CA TYR A 106 -17.23 8.16 2.24
C TYR A 106 -15.81 8.20 1.63
N HIS A 107 -14.78 7.88 2.41
CA HIS A 107 -13.36 7.82 2.00
C HIS A 107 -12.72 9.14 1.52
N TYR A 108 -13.33 10.29 1.77
CA TYR A 108 -12.75 11.60 1.45
C TYR A 108 -11.53 11.92 2.34
N GLY A 109 -10.44 12.39 1.72
CA GLY A 109 -9.21 12.76 2.43
C GLY A 109 -8.38 11.57 2.93
N THR A 110 -8.75 10.34 2.59
CA THR A 110 -7.99 9.13 2.96
C THR A 110 -6.76 8.93 2.06
N PHE A 111 -6.92 9.22 0.76
CA PHE A 111 -5.89 9.22 -0.26
C PHE A 111 -6.01 10.49 -1.11
N SER A 112 -5.11 10.69 -2.08
CA SER A 112 -5.18 11.84 -2.97
C SER A 112 -6.38 11.81 -3.93
N PHE A 113 -7.04 10.65 -4.07
CA PHE A 113 -8.24 10.40 -4.87
C PHE A 113 -8.94 9.14 -4.33
N ARG A 114 -10.25 8.96 -4.55
CA ARG A 114 -11.07 7.97 -3.83
C ARG A 114 -11.11 6.60 -4.49
N THR A 115 -9.96 6.04 -4.85
CA THR A 115 -9.86 4.66 -5.34
C THR A 115 -10.05 3.61 -4.24
N GLY A 116 -9.97 4.01 -2.97
CA GLY A 116 -9.70 3.08 -1.88
C GLY A 116 -8.29 2.50 -1.99
N ASN A 117 -8.07 1.35 -1.34
CA ASN A 117 -6.77 0.69 -1.35
C ASN A 117 -6.44 0.14 -2.75
N ILE A 118 -5.23 0.41 -3.21
CA ILE A 118 -4.65 -0.18 -4.41
C ILE A 118 -3.54 -1.13 -3.96
N TYR A 119 -3.80 -2.44 -3.99
CA TYR A 119 -2.87 -3.41 -3.42
C TYR A 119 -1.76 -3.84 -4.39
N THR A 120 -2.07 -3.97 -5.68
CA THR A 120 -1.14 -4.47 -6.69
C THR A 120 -0.69 -3.36 -7.66
N PRO A 121 0.52 -3.49 -8.25
CA PRO A 121 0.91 -2.70 -9.42
C PRO A 121 -0.07 -2.78 -10.59
N ARG A 122 -0.71 -3.94 -10.83
CA ARG A 122 -1.69 -4.12 -11.91
C ARG A 122 -2.91 -3.23 -11.71
N MET A 123 -3.46 -3.20 -10.49
CA MET A 123 -4.59 -2.34 -10.15
C MET A 123 -4.23 -0.86 -10.27
N LEU A 124 -3.00 -0.46 -9.90
CA LEU A 124 -2.54 0.91 -10.16
C LEU A 124 -2.50 1.20 -11.67
N ARG A 125 -1.92 0.30 -12.46
CA ARG A 125 -1.86 0.44 -13.93
C ARG A 125 -3.25 0.58 -14.53
N GLN A 126 -4.20 -0.21 -14.06
CA GLN A 126 -5.60 -0.18 -14.48
C GLN A 126 -6.22 1.20 -14.26
N TRP A 127 -6.15 1.74 -13.03
CA TRP A 127 -6.67 3.09 -12.72
C TRP A 127 -6.00 4.19 -13.54
N LEU A 128 -4.68 4.13 -13.70
CA LEU A 128 -3.94 5.10 -14.50
C LEU A 128 -4.27 4.99 -15.99
N THR A 129 -4.46 3.79 -16.51
CA THR A 129 -4.87 3.58 -17.91
C THR A 129 -6.22 4.24 -18.14
N TRP A 130 -7.22 3.90 -17.33
CA TRP A 130 -8.56 4.50 -17.42
C TRP A 130 -8.56 6.02 -17.27
N ALA A 131 -7.68 6.57 -16.43
CA ALA A 131 -7.63 8.00 -16.18
C ALA A 131 -6.79 8.79 -17.18
N LEU A 132 -5.88 8.16 -17.94
CA LEU A 132 -4.87 8.85 -18.75
C LEU A 132 -4.92 8.51 -20.24
N THR A 133 -5.66 7.48 -20.65
CA THR A 133 -5.83 7.07 -22.04
C THR A 133 -7.31 7.09 -22.46
N ASP A 134 -7.59 6.74 -23.72
CA ASP A 134 -8.95 6.57 -24.25
C ASP A 134 -9.52 5.16 -23.99
N THR A 135 -8.85 4.35 -23.15
CA THR A 135 -9.34 3.01 -22.82
C THR A 135 -10.62 3.12 -21.99
N PRO A 136 -11.75 2.55 -22.44
CA PRO A 136 -13.01 2.64 -21.71
C PRO A 136 -12.93 1.85 -20.41
N VAL A 137 -13.59 2.38 -19.38
CA VAL A 137 -13.76 1.68 -18.10
C VAL A 137 -14.85 0.62 -18.24
N PRO A 138 -14.69 -0.59 -17.67
CA PRO A 138 -15.74 -1.60 -17.68
C PRO A 138 -17.06 -1.07 -17.11
N ALA A 139 -18.14 -1.33 -17.84
CA ALA A 139 -19.51 -0.95 -17.45
C ALA A 139 -20.09 -1.84 -16.34
N GLU A 140 -19.29 -2.74 -15.77
CA GLU A 140 -19.72 -3.65 -14.73
C GLU A 140 -20.20 -2.93 -13.48
N VAL A 141 -21.28 -3.47 -12.93
CA VAL A 141 -21.91 -3.05 -11.69
C VAL A 141 -22.12 -4.27 -10.80
N TRP A 142 -21.98 -4.08 -9.49
CA TRP A 142 -22.40 -5.08 -8.51
C TRP A 142 -23.72 -4.65 -7.87
N GLY A 143 -24.57 -5.62 -7.56
CA GLY A 143 -25.83 -5.41 -6.85
C GLY A 143 -25.80 -6.00 -5.45
N ARG A 144 -26.49 -5.36 -4.51
CA ARG A 144 -26.84 -5.92 -3.20
C ARG A 144 -28.04 -5.16 -2.64
N GLU A 145 -29.08 -5.87 -2.20
CA GLU A 145 -30.23 -5.27 -1.50
C GLU A 145 -30.87 -4.07 -2.24
N GLY A 146 -30.98 -4.15 -3.57
CA GLY A 146 -31.55 -3.08 -4.41
C GLY A 146 -30.63 -1.86 -4.60
N ARG A 147 -29.38 -1.92 -4.15
CA ARG A 147 -28.36 -0.88 -4.31
C ARG A 147 -27.26 -1.31 -5.28
N VAL A 148 -26.61 -0.31 -5.86
CA VAL A 148 -25.55 -0.48 -6.86
C VAL A 148 -24.18 -0.19 -6.23
N TYR A 149 -23.19 -1.03 -6.51
CA TYR A 149 -21.84 -0.91 -5.99
C TYR A 149 -20.82 -0.92 -7.11
N ASP A 150 -19.79 -0.08 -6.97
CA ASP A 150 -18.65 -0.04 -7.89
C ASP A 150 -17.71 -1.24 -7.61
N PRO A 151 -17.52 -2.19 -8.55
CA PRO A 151 -16.61 -3.32 -8.37
C PRO A 151 -15.16 -2.91 -8.03
N PHE A 152 -14.77 -1.70 -8.43
CA PHE A 152 -13.41 -1.17 -8.27
C PHE A 152 -13.29 -0.25 -7.06
N ARG A 153 -14.41 0.18 -6.46
CA ARG A 153 -14.46 1.04 -5.26
C ARG A 153 -15.64 0.67 -4.35
N PRO A 154 -15.84 -0.61 -3.97
CA PRO A 154 -17.10 -1.06 -3.39
C PRO A 154 -17.40 -0.50 -1.99
N GLY A 155 -16.38 0.01 -1.28
CA GLY A 155 -16.54 0.66 0.02
C GLY A 155 -16.64 2.19 -0.03
N VAL A 156 -16.58 2.82 -1.21
CA VAL A 156 -16.47 4.30 -1.30
C VAL A 156 -17.80 5.03 -1.06
N GLU A 157 -18.91 4.32 -1.24
CA GLU A 157 -20.27 4.79 -1.06
C GLU A 157 -20.97 3.89 -0.03
N PRO A 158 -21.03 4.32 1.24
CA PRO A 158 -21.70 3.56 2.30
C PRO A 158 -23.16 3.29 1.95
N GLY A 159 -23.54 2.01 1.92
CA GLY A 159 -24.90 1.61 1.53
C GLY A 159 -25.16 1.56 0.02
N GLY A 160 -24.15 1.86 -0.81
CA GLY A 160 -24.22 1.77 -2.26
C GLY A 160 -25.00 2.90 -2.94
N PHE A 161 -24.72 3.08 -4.22
CA PHE A 161 -25.36 4.06 -5.09
C PHE A 161 -26.82 3.69 -5.36
N HIS A 162 -27.63 4.70 -5.68
CA HIS A 162 -29.02 4.51 -6.10
C HIS A 162 -29.12 3.93 -7.52
N SER A 163 -28.17 4.24 -8.40
CA SER A 163 -28.18 3.76 -9.78
C SER A 163 -26.79 3.52 -10.35
N ALA A 164 -26.72 2.73 -11.43
CA ALA A 164 -25.50 2.54 -12.21
C ALA A 164 -24.96 3.85 -12.81
N THR A 165 -25.86 4.76 -13.19
CA THR A 165 -25.48 6.09 -13.72
C THR A 165 -24.80 6.94 -12.66
N GLU A 166 -25.33 6.96 -11.44
CA GLU A 166 -24.72 7.69 -10.32
C GLU A 166 -23.35 7.10 -9.94
N MET A 167 -23.26 5.78 -9.85
CA MET A 167 -21.99 5.07 -9.64
C MET A 167 -20.95 5.41 -10.71
N ALA A 168 -21.38 5.40 -11.99
CA ALA A 168 -20.51 5.73 -13.11
C ALA A 168 -20.06 7.20 -13.08
N ALA A 169 -20.95 8.15 -12.73
CA ALA A 169 -20.61 9.56 -12.56
C ALA A 169 -19.56 9.76 -11.45
N SER A 170 -19.78 9.16 -10.27
CA SER A 170 -18.79 9.13 -9.18
C SER A 170 -17.45 8.55 -9.62
N ARG A 171 -17.47 7.55 -10.52
CA ARG A 171 -16.22 6.99 -11.07
C ARG A 171 -15.52 7.97 -11.99
N GLN A 172 -16.25 8.71 -12.82
CA GLN A 172 -15.67 9.74 -13.67
C GLN A 172 -15.01 10.86 -12.86
N ASP A 173 -15.61 11.25 -11.73
CA ASP A 173 -15.01 12.23 -10.81
C ASP A 173 -13.65 11.75 -10.28
N THR A 174 -13.55 10.48 -9.86
CA THR A 174 -12.27 9.89 -9.44
C THR A 174 -11.26 9.83 -10.59
N LEU A 175 -11.66 9.51 -11.82
CA LEU A 175 -10.75 9.49 -12.98
C LEU A 175 -10.24 10.91 -13.30
N ALA A 176 -11.10 11.92 -13.20
CA ALA A 176 -10.71 13.32 -13.33
C ALA A 176 -9.74 13.75 -12.21
N ALA A 177 -9.98 13.31 -10.97
CA ALA A 177 -9.09 13.53 -9.85
C ALA A 177 -7.72 12.89 -10.05
N ILE A 178 -7.65 11.64 -10.55
CA ILE A 178 -6.39 10.96 -10.88
C ILE A 178 -5.64 11.75 -11.97
N ARG A 179 -6.32 12.18 -13.03
CA ARG A 179 -5.71 12.99 -14.10
C ARG A 179 -5.13 14.29 -13.55
N SER A 180 -5.88 14.98 -12.69
CA SER A 180 -5.46 16.21 -12.00
C SER A 180 -4.25 15.96 -11.08
N ALA A 181 -4.26 14.86 -10.33
CA ALA A 181 -3.16 14.45 -9.44
C ALA A 181 -1.87 14.18 -10.22
N VAL A 182 -1.95 13.40 -11.30
CA VAL A 182 -0.79 13.03 -12.11
C VAL A 182 -0.21 14.25 -12.85
N THR A 183 -1.06 15.13 -13.40
CA THR A 183 -0.58 16.32 -14.10
C THR A 183 -0.05 17.40 -13.15
N GLY A 184 -0.59 17.50 -11.93
CA GLY A 184 -0.25 18.54 -10.97
C GLY A 184 0.91 18.21 -10.02
N ALA A 185 1.11 16.95 -9.67
CA ALA A 185 2.09 16.57 -8.65
C ALA A 185 3.54 16.55 -9.16
N GLN A 186 4.48 16.56 -8.23
CA GLN A 186 5.92 16.37 -8.50
C GLN A 186 6.39 14.99 -8.05
N VAL A 187 5.76 14.44 -7.01
CA VAL A 187 6.04 13.11 -6.48
C VAL A 187 4.74 12.34 -6.37
N PHE A 188 4.68 11.20 -7.06
CA PHE A 188 3.65 10.20 -6.89
C PHE A 188 4.20 9.12 -5.96
N VAL A 189 3.60 8.96 -4.79
CA VAL A 189 3.97 7.93 -3.83
C VAL A 189 3.04 6.75 -4.02
N PHE A 190 3.60 5.58 -4.30
CA PHE A 190 2.84 4.34 -4.36
C PHE A 190 3.33 3.37 -3.28
N THR A 191 2.43 2.98 -2.39
CA THR A 191 2.73 2.01 -1.34
C THR A 191 2.27 0.61 -1.78
N LEU A 192 3.22 -0.26 -2.07
CA LEU A 192 2.95 -1.63 -2.48
C LEU A 192 2.20 -2.38 -1.36
N GLY A 193 1.20 -3.16 -1.74
CA GLY A 193 0.33 -3.85 -0.80
C GLY A 193 0.52 -5.36 -0.82
N LEU A 194 -0.01 -5.99 -1.86
CA LEU A 194 -0.10 -7.44 -2.00
C LEU A 194 0.35 -7.86 -3.39
N THR A 195 0.66 -9.14 -3.54
CA THR A 195 0.79 -9.82 -4.84
C THR A 195 -0.53 -10.47 -5.27
N GLU A 196 -1.48 -10.59 -4.35
CA GLU A 196 -2.75 -11.25 -4.52
C GLU A 196 -3.84 -10.28 -5.00
N ALA A 197 -4.72 -10.77 -5.87
CA ALA A 197 -5.85 -10.04 -6.40
C ALA A 197 -7.01 -10.98 -6.77
N TRP A 198 -8.20 -10.40 -6.90
CA TRP A 198 -9.32 -11.02 -7.58
C TRP A 198 -9.52 -10.34 -8.92
N ALA A 199 -9.68 -11.12 -9.98
CA ALA A 199 -9.80 -10.61 -11.33
C ALA A 199 -10.95 -11.26 -12.09
N ASP A 200 -11.47 -10.56 -13.08
CA ASP A 200 -12.33 -11.14 -14.09
C ASP A 200 -11.49 -12.02 -15.03
N ARG A 201 -11.89 -13.27 -15.21
CA ARG A 201 -11.18 -14.26 -16.02
C ARG A 201 -11.06 -13.85 -17.49
N THR A 202 -12.06 -13.17 -18.03
CA THR A 202 -12.14 -12.83 -19.45
C THR A 202 -11.38 -11.55 -19.77
N THR A 203 -11.60 -10.50 -18.97
CA THR A 203 -11.03 -9.18 -19.22
C THR A 203 -9.69 -8.96 -18.51
N GLY A 204 -9.38 -9.74 -17.48
CA GLY A 204 -8.18 -9.59 -16.66
C GLY A 204 -8.19 -8.36 -15.75
N VAL A 205 -9.32 -7.64 -15.67
CA VAL A 205 -9.52 -6.48 -14.80
C VAL A 205 -9.55 -6.95 -13.36
N GLU A 206 -8.83 -6.23 -12.49
CA GLU A 206 -8.80 -6.52 -11.06
C GLU A 206 -9.93 -5.79 -10.32
N TYR A 207 -10.58 -6.53 -9.43
CA TYR A 207 -11.54 -6.01 -8.47
C TYR A 207 -10.84 -5.56 -7.19
N ALA A 208 -11.43 -4.60 -6.50
CA ALA A 208 -10.86 -4.09 -5.24
C ALA A 208 -10.84 -5.17 -4.13
N VAL A 209 -11.82 -6.08 -4.15
CA VAL A 209 -12.00 -7.19 -3.22
C VAL A 209 -12.65 -8.37 -3.93
N CYS A 210 -12.69 -9.54 -3.28
CA CYS A 210 -13.47 -10.68 -3.78
C CYS A 210 -14.96 -10.31 -3.89
N PRO A 211 -15.61 -10.52 -5.05
CA PRO A 211 -17.06 -10.32 -5.19
C PRO A 211 -17.84 -11.11 -4.13
N GLY A 212 -18.84 -10.49 -3.52
CA GLY A 212 -19.62 -11.08 -2.41
C GLY A 212 -19.11 -10.76 -1.01
N THR A 213 -17.92 -10.17 -0.86
CA THR A 213 -17.41 -9.73 0.46
C THR A 213 -18.04 -8.43 0.94
N ILE A 214 -18.19 -7.46 0.05
CA ILE A 214 -18.88 -6.18 0.31
C ILE A 214 -20.22 -6.16 -0.44
N ALA A 215 -20.17 -6.42 -1.75
CA ALA A 215 -21.33 -6.50 -2.64
C ALA A 215 -21.02 -7.42 -3.83
N GLY A 216 -22.02 -7.65 -4.70
CA GLY A 216 -21.90 -8.56 -5.83
C GLY A 216 -22.01 -10.02 -5.43
N THR A 217 -21.82 -10.92 -6.39
CA THR A 217 -21.95 -12.37 -6.16
C THR A 217 -20.72 -13.06 -6.72
N PHE A 218 -20.09 -13.90 -5.90
CA PHE A 218 -18.97 -14.71 -6.35
C PHE A 218 -19.42 -15.73 -7.40
N ASP A 219 -18.60 -15.93 -8.44
CA ASP A 219 -18.81 -16.90 -9.49
C ASP A 219 -17.44 -17.49 -9.82
N PRO A 220 -17.15 -18.77 -9.49
CA PRO A 220 -15.84 -19.36 -9.72
C PRO A 220 -15.48 -19.52 -11.20
N LYS A 221 -16.47 -19.49 -12.10
CA LYS A 221 -16.20 -19.55 -13.55
C LYS A 221 -15.71 -18.20 -14.07
N ARG A 222 -16.15 -17.11 -13.46
CA ARG A 222 -15.82 -15.74 -13.87
C ARG A 222 -14.72 -15.10 -13.04
N HIS A 223 -14.77 -15.25 -11.73
CA HIS A 223 -13.88 -14.61 -10.78
C HIS A 223 -12.70 -15.52 -10.46
N LEU A 224 -11.50 -15.03 -10.75
CA LEU A 224 -10.25 -15.76 -10.58
C LEU A 224 -9.44 -15.12 -9.45
N PHE A 225 -8.99 -15.96 -8.53
CA PHE A 225 -7.91 -15.58 -7.62
C PHE A 225 -6.58 -15.61 -8.37
N VAL A 226 -5.81 -14.54 -8.27
CA VAL A 226 -4.50 -14.40 -8.90
C VAL A 226 -3.48 -14.06 -7.83
N ASN A 227 -2.39 -14.82 -7.76
CA ASN A 227 -1.19 -14.42 -7.03
C ASN A 227 -0.09 -14.12 -8.05
N HIS A 228 0.21 -12.83 -8.22
CA HIS A 228 1.14 -12.38 -9.24
C HIS A 228 2.59 -12.72 -8.90
N GLY A 229 3.30 -13.25 -9.89
CA GLY A 229 4.75 -13.39 -9.82
C GLY A 229 5.47 -12.05 -9.95
N PHE A 230 6.72 -12.01 -9.46
CA PHE A 230 7.58 -10.82 -9.51
C PHE A 230 7.70 -10.22 -10.92
N ALA A 231 7.93 -11.03 -11.95
CA ALA A 231 8.12 -10.55 -13.31
C ALA A 231 6.88 -9.83 -13.87
N ALA A 232 5.69 -10.33 -13.56
CA ALA A 232 4.43 -9.70 -13.96
C ALA A 232 4.25 -8.34 -13.26
N LEU A 233 4.49 -8.30 -11.94
CA LEU A 233 4.38 -7.05 -11.17
C LEU A 233 5.42 -6.00 -11.57
N LEU A 234 6.64 -6.42 -11.91
CA LEU A 234 7.67 -5.52 -12.41
C LEU A 234 7.27 -4.92 -13.77
N ALA A 235 6.72 -5.73 -14.67
CA ALA A 235 6.21 -5.24 -15.95
C ALA A 235 5.05 -4.24 -15.76
N ASP A 236 4.12 -4.53 -14.84
CA ASP A 236 3.04 -3.61 -14.49
C ASP A 236 3.58 -2.29 -13.90
N LEU A 237 4.61 -2.33 -13.04
CA LEU A 237 5.28 -1.12 -12.53
C LEU A 237 6.01 -0.31 -13.62
N GLN A 238 6.64 -0.98 -14.59
CA GLN A 238 7.27 -0.30 -15.72
C GLN A 238 6.23 0.41 -16.59
N ALA A 239 5.09 -0.22 -16.84
CA ALA A 239 3.99 0.39 -17.58
C ALA A 239 3.34 1.57 -16.81
N VAL A 240 3.21 1.46 -15.48
CA VAL A 240 2.82 2.59 -14.62
C VAL A 240 3.78 3.76 -14.79
N LEU A 241 5.09 3.51 -14.76
CA LEU A 241 6.09 4.56 -14.94
C LEU A 241 5.95 5.24 -16.31
N GLN A 242 5.71 4.48 -17.37
CA GLN A 242 5.48 5.01 -18.72
C GLN A 242 4.23 5.90 -18.77
N LEU A 243 3.10 5.47 -18.19
CA LEU A 243 1.87 6.27 -18.12
C LEU A 243 2.08 7.59 -17.36
N LEU A 244 2.74 7.52 -16.19
CA LEU A 244 3.05 8.71 -15.38
C LEU A 244 3.99 9.67 -16.12
N GLN A 245 5.02 9.16 -16.79
CA GLN A 245 5.98 9.98 -17.54
C GLN A 245 5.36 10.62 -18.78
N ALA A 246 4.49 9.90 -19.49
CA ALA A 246 3.78 10.42 -20.65
C ALA A 246 2.85 11.58 -20.25
N ALA A 247 2.13 11.44 -19.13
CA ALA A 247 1.25 12.49 -18.62
C ALA A 247 2.00 13.65 -17.94
N ASN A 248 3.13 13.37 -17.29
CA ASN A 248 3.94 14.36 -16.59
C ASN A 248 5.43 13.94 -16.54
N PRO A 249 6.26 14.39 -17.51
CA PRO A 249 7.68 14.02 -17.60
C PRO A 249 8.53 14.45 -16.39
N ARG A 250 8.04 15.41 -15.60
CA ARG A 250 8.73 15.92 -14.40
C ARG A 250 8.35 15.15 -13.13
N MET A 251 7.32 14.30 -13.18
CA MET A 251 6.91 13.47 -12.07
C MET A 251 8.04 12.53 -11.63
N ARG A 252 8.06 12.23 -10.34
CA ARG A 252 8.92 11.20 -9.75
C ARG A 252 8.05 10.18 -9.03
N LEU A 253 8.28 8.91 -9.29
CA LEU A 253 7.63 7.81 -8.58
C LEU A 253 8.48 7.44 -7.35
N LEU A 254 7.87 7.47 -6.17
CA LEU A 254 8.44 6.94 -4.94
C LEU A 254 7.67 5.67 -4.57
N LEU A 255 8.36 4.53 -4.60
CA LEU A 255 7.81 3.26 -4.14
C LEU A 255 8.15 3.04 -2.68
N THR A 256 7.17 2.62 -1.88
CA THR A 256 7.41 2.17 -0.50
C THR A 256 6.71 0.85 -0.24
N VAL A 257 7.23 0.08 0.71
CA VAL A 257 6.57 -1.12 1.26
C VAL A 257 6.19 -0.86 2.70
N SER A 258 5.12 -1.48 3.17
CA SER A 258 4.76 -1.41 4.60
C SER A 258 5.80 -2.18 5.43
N PRO A 259 6.25 -1.66 6.58
CA PRO A 259 7.05 -2.42 7.54
C PRO A 259 6.20 -3.38 8.39
N VAL A 260 4.86 -3.31 8.28
CA VAL A 260 3.92 -4.13 9.06
C VAL A 260 3.86 -5.54 8.47
N PRO A 261 4.15 -6.61 9.24
CA PRO A 261 3.95 -7.99 8.79
C PRO A 261 2.48 -8.22 8.41
N LEU A 262 2.23 -8.89 7.29
CA LEU A 262 0.87 -9.26 6.88
C LEU A 262 0.27 -10.19 7.95
N THR A 263 -0.92 -9.85 8.46
CA THR A 263 -1.60 -10.64 9.50
C THR A 263 -2.27 -11.89 8.92
N ALA A 264 -2.67 -11.86 7.64
CA ALA A 264 -3.16 -12.99 6.86
C ALA A 264 -3.04 -12.69 5.35
N THR A 265 -2.69 -13.69 4.53
CA THR A 265 -2.76 -13.66 3.06
C THR A 265 -3.80 -14.68 2.59
N ALA A 266 -4.37 -14.49 1.40
CA ALA A 266 -5.36 -15.43 0.86
C ALA A 266 -4.71 -16.78 0.49
N SER A 267 -3.39 -16.82 0.27
CA SER A 267 -2.62 -18.04 0.06
C SER A 267 -2.36 -18.88 1.29
N GLY A 268 -2.62 -18.35 2.50
CA GLY A 268 -2.08 -18.91 3.75
C GLY A 268 -0.61 -18.57 3.98
#